data_AF-A0A3L7TYJ2-F1
#
_entry.id   AF-A0A3L7TYJ2-F1
#
_cell.length_a   1.000
_cell.length_b   1.000
_cell.length_c   1.000
_cell.angle_alpha   90.00
_cell.angle_beta   90.00
_cell.angle_gamma   90.00
#
_symmetry.space_group_name_H-M   'P 1'
#
loop_
_entity.id
_entity.type
_entity.pdbx_description
1 polymer ?
#
loop_
_entity_poly.entity_id
_entity_poly.type
_entity_poly.pdbx_seq_one_letter_code
_entity_poly.pdbx_strand_id
1 'polypeptide(L)'
;IAGRDIYVSEGCYNCHSQMIRPLVAEKLLYGEYSKPGESVYDHPFQWGSRRIGPDLARIGITQQSGVWHWKHFESPTAMTRESVMPSYRHLLEEKLNFGQIEPRVAANKYLHPEYPYEVSKSEELAREQAEKVAAEIISLGGPVEYNGHLIKDSTVIALIAYLKRVGTDLFKTEEPAVPAGQTATPVAGIQ
;
A
#
# COMPACT_ATOMS: atom_id res chain seq x y z
N ILE A 1 -4.09 3.88 2.66
CA ILE A 1 -4.38 5.01 1.74
C ILE A 1 -3.22 6.01 1.66
N ALA A 2 -2.65 6.50 2.77
CA ALA A 2 -1.55 7.48 2.72
C ALA A 2 -0.34 7.07 1.85
N GLY A 3 0.09 5.80 1.88
CA GLY A 3 1.19 5.31 1.04
C GLY A 3 0.97 5.49 -0.46
N ARG A 4 -0.29 5.38 -0.89
CA ARG A 4 -0.68 5.61 -2.28
C ARG A 4 -0.60 7.09 -2.63
N ASP A 5 -1.03 7.96 -1.72
CA ASP A 5 -0.94 9.41 -1.93
C ASP A 5 0.53 9.84 -2.01
N ILE A 6 1.40 9.23 -1.21
CA ILE A 6 2.86 9.43 -1.28
C ILE A 6 3.41 8.93 -2.63
N TYR A 7 2.99 7.75 -3.08
CA TYR A 7 3.36 7.24 -4.42
C TYR A 7 3.00 8.23 -5.54
N VAL A 8 1.83 8.88 -5.42
CA VAL A 8 1.37 9.91 -6.36
C VAL A 8 2.18 11.21 -6.20
N SER A 9 2.41 11.68 -4.98
CA SER A 9 3.13 12.95 -4.73
C SER A 9 4.59 12.89 -5.19
N GLU A 10 5.23 11.74 -5.01
CA GLU A 10 6.60 11.48 -5.45
C GLU A 10 6.70 11.22 -6.97
N GLY A 11 5.56 11.14 -7.67
CA GLY A 11 5.54 10.95 -9.12
C GLY A 11 6.05 9.58 -9.56
N CYS A 12 5.96 8.56 -8.70
CA CYS A 12 6.44 7.20 -9.00
C CYS A 12 5.80 6.61 -10.27
N TYR A 13 4.54 7.01 -10.55
CA TYR A 13 3.79 6.62 -11.74
C TYR A 13 4.43 7.05 -13.07
N ASN A 14 5.34 8.04 -13.06
CA ASN A 14 6.07 8.46 -14.26
C ASN A 14 7.11 7.43 -14.73
N CYS A 15 7.56 6.58 -13.82
CA CYS A 15 8.58 5.56 -14.06
C CYS A 15 8.03 4.14 -13.99
N HIS A 16 6.99 3.93 -13.19
CA HIS A 16 6.42 2.63 -12.89
C HIS A 16 4.95 2.59 -13.26
N SER A 17 4.56 1.63 -14.09
CA SER A 17 3.15 1.34 -14.33
C SER A 17 2.59 0.37 -13.30
N GLN A 18 1.29 0.43 -13.09
CA GLN A 18 0.54 -0.62 -12.40
C GLN A 18 -0.54 -1.20 -13.32
N MET A 19 -0.12 -1.70 -14.48
CA MET A 19 -1.01 -2.37 -15.42
C MET A 19 -0.24 -3.38 -16.28
N ILE A 20 -0.40 -4.67 -15.98
CA ILE A 20 0.17 -5.76 -16.76
C ILE A 20 -0.79 -6.06 -17.91
N ARG A 21 -0.28 -6.00 -19.14
CA ARG A 21 -1.04 -6.26 -20.37
C ARG A 21 -1.26 -7.77 -20.55
N PRO A 22 -2.34 -8.20 -21.21
CA PRO A 22 -2.65 -9.61 -21.47
C PRO A 22 -1.79 -10.19 -22.62
N LEU A 23 -0.47 -10.01 -22.54
CA LEU A 23 0.51 -10.57 -23.47
C LEU A 23 1.30 -11.66 -22.74
N VAL A 24 1.63 -12.75 -23.45
CA VAL A 24 2.39 -13.87 -22.86
C VAL A 24 3.71 -13.40 -22.25
N ALA A 25 4.44 -12.52 -22.94
CA ALA A 25 5.71 -11.99 -22.46
C ALA A 25 5.57 -11.17 -21.16
N GLU A 26 4.52 -10.37 -21.03
CA GLU A 26 4.29 -9.61 -19.78
C GLU A 26 3.90 -10.52 -18.64
N LYS A 27 3.07 -11.52 -18.92
CA LYS A 27 2.66 -12.48 -17.91
C LYS A 27 3.85 -13.26 -17.33
N LEU A 28 4.82 -13.61 -18.17
CA LEU A 28 6.05 -14.28 -17.73
C LEU A 28 6.95 -13.36 -16.89
N LEU A 29 6.98 -12.06 -17.18
CA LEU A 29 7.84 -11.10 -16.47
C LEU A 29 7.24 -10.63 -15.14
N TYR A 30 5.95 -10.33 -15.12
CA TYR A 30 5.31 -9.63 -14.00
C TYR A 30 4.23 -10.45 -13.30
N GLY A 31 3.76 -11.55 -13.88
CA GLY A 31 2.68 -12.38 -13.34
C GLY A 31 1.33 -12.14 -14.02
N GLU A 32 0.23 -12.55 -13.36
CA GLU A 32 -1.11 -12.49 -13.97
C GLU A 32 -1.48 -11.08 -14.44
N TYR A 33 -2.08 -10.97 -15.63
CA TYR A 33 -2.47 -9.69 -16.21
C TYR A 33 -3.45 -8.92 -15.30
N SER A 34 -3.46 -7.60 -15.41
CA SER A 34 -4.29 -6.74 -14.57
C SER A 34 -5.76 -6.82 -14.98
N LYS A 35 -6.65 -6.96 -13.99
CA LYS A 35 -8.10 -6.95 -14.17
C LYS A 35 -8.69 -5.60 -13.75
N PRO A 36 -9.77 -5.12 -14.40
CA PRO A 36 -10.38 -3.83 -14.06
C PRO A 36 -10.82 -3.72 -12.58
N GLY A 37 -11.26 -4.84 -11.99
CA GLY A 37 -11.70 -4.90 -10.59
C GLY A 37 -10.63 -4.54 -9.56
N GLU A 38 -9.34 -4.63 -9.92
CA GLU A 38 -8.24 -4.36 -9.00
C GLU A 38 -8.04 -2.87 -8.70
N SER A 39 -8.51 -1.99 -9.60
CA SER A 39 -8.33 -0.54 -9.51
C SER A 39 -9.63 0.21 -9.17
N VAL A 40 -10.69 -0.49 -8.73
CA VAL A 40 -12.00 0.12 -8.43
C VAL A 40 -11.88 1.25 -7.41
N TYR A 41 -11.09 1.04 -6.34
CA TYR A 41 -10.89 2.05 -5.29
C TYR A 41 -9.79 3.07 -5.58
N ASP A 42 -9.12 3.00 -6.75
CA ASP A 42 -7.99 3.85 -7.07
C ASP A 42 -8.43 5.19 -7.65
N HIS A 43 -8.43 6.23 -6.82
CA HIS A 43 -8.77 7.59 -7.25
C HIS A 43 -7.59 8.55 -7.03
N PRO A 44 -6.93 9.07 -8.10
CA PRO A 44 -7.10 8.70 -9.53
C PRO A 44 -6.39 7.39 -9.89
N PHE A 45 -6.82 6.64 -10.91
CA PHE A 45 -6.20 5.37 -11.31
C PHE A 45 -4.66 5.46 -11.47
N GLN A 46 -3.93 4.38 -11.21
CA GLN A 46 -2.45 4.36 -11.21
C GLN A 46 -1.84 3.54 -12.36
N TRP A 47 -2.60 3.37 -13.45
CA TRP A 47 -2.06 2.73 -14.64
C TRP A 47 -1.03 3.66 -15.26
N GLY A 48 0.18 3.15 -15.48
CA GLY A 48 1.26 3.95 -16.04
C GLY A 48 1.15 4.09 -17.54
N SER A 49 1.67 5.19 -18.06
CA SER A 49 1.82 5.45 -19.49
C SER A 49 3.25 5.18 -20.00
N ARG A 50 4.21 5.02 -19.09
CA ARG A 50 5.64 4.82 -19.37
C ARG A 50 6.24 3.84 -18.36
N ARG A 51 7.28 3.12 -18.80
CA ARG A 51 8.09 2.22 -17.95
C ARG A 51 9.56 2.58 -18.10
N ILE A 52 10.12 3.22 -17.08
CA ILE A 52 11.58 3.35 -16.88
C ILE A 52 12.03 2.26 -15.91
N GLY A 53 11.28 2.07 -14.83
CA GLY A 53 11.38 0.92 -13.96
C GLY A 53 10.39 -0.19 -14.33
N PRO A 54 10.44 -1.33 -13.64
CA PRO A 54 9.50 -2.44 -13.85
C PRO A 54 8.06 -2.05 -13.50
N ASP A 55 7.09 -2.80 -14.04
CA ASP A 55 5.69 -2.72 -13.64
C ASP A 55 5.53 -3.20 -12.18
N LEU A 56 4.72 -2.47 -11.40
CA LEU A 56 4.51 -2.71 -9.98
C LEU A 56 3.16 -3.34 -9.67
N ALA A 57 2.32 -3.69 -10.65
CA ALA A 57 0.98 -4.23 -10.41
C ALA A 57 0.97 -5.54 -9.61
N ARG A 58 2.13 -6.21 -9.45
CA ARG A 58 2.30 -7.44 -8.66
C ARG A 58 3.43 -7.35 -7.65
N ILE A 59 3.89 -6.15 -7.32
CA ILE A 59 5.03 -5.95 -6.42
C ILE A 59 4.77 -6.52 -5.02
N GLY A 60 3.52 -6.51 -4.55
CA GLY A 60 3.13 -7.13 -3.28
C GLY A 60 3.23 -8.66 -3.24
N ILE A 61 3.54 -9.30 -4.37
CA ILE A 61 3.79 -10.74 -4.47
C ILE A 61 5.26 -11.00 -4.80
N THR A 62 5.80 -10.28 -5.77
CA THR A 62 7.17 -10.50 -6.26
C THR A 62 8.24 -9.96 -5.31
N GLN A 63 7.90 -8.94 -4.51
CA GLN A 63 8.81 -8.36 -3.51
C GLN A 63 8.06 -8.02 -2.23
N GLN A 64 7.97 -9.00 -1.35
CA GLN A 64 7.27 -8.84 -0.07
C GLN A 64 8.15 -8.29 1.04
N SER A 65 9.47 -8.32 0.93
CA SER A 65 10.36 -7.97 2.05
C SER A 65 10.29 -6.48 2.36
N GLY A 66 9.76 -6.12 3.54
CA GLY A 66 9.74 -4.73 4.00
C GLY A 66 11.14 -4.12 4.05
N VAL A 67 12.15 -4.87 4.51
CA VAL A 67 13.53 -4.38 4.61
C VAL A 67 14.18 -4.18 3.24
N TRP A 68 13.78 -4.97 2.23
CA TRP A 68 14.23 -4.74 0.85
C TRP A 68 13.71 -3.40 0.34
N HIS A 69 12.42 -3.11 0.53
CA HIS A 69 11.84 -1.82 0.13
C HIS A 69 12.50 -0.65 0.85
N TRP A 70 12.72 -0.77 2.17
CA TRP A 70 13.44 0.23 2.97
C TRP A 70 14.81 0.56 2.37
N LYS A 71 15.65 -0.46 2.15
CA LYS A 71 16.99 -0.29 1.57
C LYS A 71 16.94 0.24 0.14
N HIS A 72 15.95 -0.18 -0.64
CA HIS A 72 15.76 0.29 -2.01
C HIS A 72 15.42 1.79 -2.04
N PHE A 73 14.55 2.28 -1.17
CA PHE A 73 14.26 3.71 -1.08
C PHE A 73 15.44 4.53 -0.54
N GLU A 74 16.21 3.97 0.41
CA GLU A 74 17.41 4.61 0.92
C GLU A 74 18.49 4.76 -0.17
N SER A 75 18.73 3.70 -0.93
CA SER A 75 19.76 3.66 -1.97
C SER A 75 19.41 2.63 -3.05
N PRO A 76 18.69 3.04 -4.12
CA PRO A 76 18.30 2.11 -5.18
C PRO A 76 19.51 1.46 -5.85
N THR A 77 20.61 2.19 -6.00
CA THR A 77 21.87 1.71 -6.61
C THR A 77 22.61 0.69 -5.75
N ALA A 78 22.40 0.69 -4.43
CA ALA A 78 22.94 -0.34 -3.55
C ALA A 78 22.21 -1.68 -3.72
N MET A 79 20.92 -1.64 -4.08
CA MET A 79 20.11 -2.83 -4.32
C MET A 79 20.18 -3.32 -5.76
N THR A 80 20.32 -2.40 -6.72
CA THR A 80 20.42 -2.70 -8.14
C THR A 80 21.41 -1.73 -8.76
N ARG A 81 22.62 -2.22 -9.07
CA ARG A 81 23.78 -1.39 -9.45
C ARG A 81 23.48 -0.40 -10.59
N GLU A 82 22.64 -0.79 -11.54
CA GLU A 82 22.29 0.00 -12.72
C GLU A 82 20.95 0.75 -12.57
N SER A 83 20.43 0.85 -11.34
CA SER A 83 19.17 1.56 -11.08
C SER A 83 19.31 3.05 -11.40
N VAL A 84 18.38 3.55 -12.20
CA VAL A 84 18.20 4.99 -12.48
C VAL A 84 17.15 5.63 -11.57
N MET A 85 16.58 4.86 -10.63
CA MET A 85 15.59 5.37 -9.67
C MET A 85 16.27 6.37 -8.71
N PRO A 86 15.65 7.54 -8.45
CA PRO A 86 16.13 8.45 -7.42
C PRO A 86 16.10 7.83 -6.02
N SER A 87 16.97 8.30 -5.13
CA SER A 87 16.85 8.00 -3.70
C SER A 87 15.69 8.79 -3.09
N TYR A 88 14.96 8.17 -2.16
CA TYR A 88 13.83 8.76 -1.43
C TYR A 88 14.13 8.83 0.07
N ARG A 89 15.37 9.13 0.46
CA ARG A 89 15.80 9.25 1.87
C ARG A 89 14.95 10.21 2.67
N HIS A 90 14.44 11.28 2.06
CA HIS A 90 13.55 12.22 2.76
C HIS A 90 12.31 11.53 3.33
N LEU A 91 11.76 10.50 2.67
CA LEU A 91 10.61 9.75 3.19
C LEU A 91 10.97 8.88 4.41
N LEU A 92 12.24 8.49 4.57
CA LEU A 92 12.74 7.78 5.75
C LEU A 92 12.91 8.76 6.93
N GLU A 93 13.13 10.04 6.63
CA GLU A 93 13.39 11.10 7.60
C GLU A 93 12.12 11.83 8.05
N GLU A 94 11.11 11.89 7.19
CA GLU A 94 9.85 12.57 7.47
C GLU A 94 8.90 11.73 8.30
N LYS A 95 8.15 12.39 9.20
CA LYS A 95 7.12 11.75 10.01
C LYS A 95 5.77 11.72 9.31
N LEU A 96 5.14 10.56 9.31
CA LEU A 96 3.78 10.36 8.82
C LEU A 96 2.77 11.10 9.71
N ASN A 97 1.94 11.93 9.09
CA ASN A 97 0.83 12.58 9.78
C ASN A 97 -0.40 11.65 9.81
N PHE A 98 -0.51 10.84 10.87
CA PHE A 98 -1.64 9.93 11.10
C PHE A 98 -3.00 10.63 11.25
N GLY A 99 -3.04 11.86 11.77
CA GLY A 99 -4.28 12.63 11.91
C GLY A 99 -4.93 13.02 10.58
N GLN A 100 -4.23 12.80 9.46
CA GLN A 100 -4.76 13.03 8.12
C GLN A 100 -5.27 11.73 7.46
N ILE A 101 -5.29 10.58 8.16
CA ILE A 101 -5.80 9.32 7.61
C ILE A 101 -7.33 9.34 7.52
N GLU A 102 -8.01 9.79 8.58
CA GLU A 102 -9.48 9.89 8.60
C GLU A 102 -10.06 10.71 7.44
N PRO A 103 -9.61 11.96 7.18
CA PRO A 103 -10.16 12.73 6.07
C PRO A 103 -9.93 12.07 4.70
N ARG A 104 -8.84 11.31 4.52
CA ARG A 104 -8.58 10.56 3.29
C ARG A 104 -9.53 9.38 3.12
N VAL A 105 -9.76 8.61 4.19
CA VAL A 105 -10.72 7.50 4.16
C VAL A 105 -12.13 8.04 3.96
N ALA A 106 -12.49 9.14 4.61
CA ALA A 106 -13.77 9.82 4.39
C ALA A 106 -13.95 10.25 2.93
N ALA A 107 -12.93 10.85 2.31
CA ALA A 107 -12.96 11.23 0.91
C ALA A 107 -13.11 10.02 -0.03
N ASN A 108 -12.40 8.92 0.24
CA ASN A 108 -12.55 7.70 -0.56
C ASN A 108 -13.94 7.08 -0.39
N LYS A 109 -14.48 7.04 0.83
CA LYS A 109 -15.84 6.54 1.12
C LYS A 109 -16.94 7.42 0.53
N TYR A 110 -16.70 8.72 0.37
CA TYR A 110 -17.60 9.62 -0.36
C TYR A 110 -17.67 9.26 -1.86
N LEU A 111 -16.55 8.88 -2.47
CA LEU A 111 -16.50 8.43 -3.87
C LEU A 111 -17.01 6.99 -4.03
N HIS A 112 -16.77 6.14 -3.04
CA HIS A 112 -17.12 4.71 -3.00
C HIS A 112 -17.83 4.39 -1.69
N PRO A 113 -19.17 4.50 -1.63
CA PRO A 113 -19.93 4.19 -0.43
C PRO A 113 -19.64 2.79 0.16
N GLU A 114 -19.24 1.85 -0.70
CA GLU A 114 -18.84 0.48 -0.38
C GLU A 114 -17.39 0.32 0.14
N TYR A 115 -16.61 1.41 0.26
CA TYR A 115 -15.24 1.34 0.77
C TYR A 115 -15.22 0.70 2.17
N PRO A 116 -14.46 -0.40 2.38
CA PRO A 116 -14.69 -1.31 3.50
C PRO A 116 -14.19 -0.80 4.85
N TYR A 117 -13.55 0.37 4.89
CA TYR A 117 -12.95 0.91 6.11
C TYR A 117 -13.84 1.97 6.74
N GLU A 118 -14.04 1.87 8.06
CA GLU A 118 -14.74 2.88 8.84
C GLU A 118 -13.84 4.08 9.12
N VAL A 119 -14.38 5.29 8.91
CA VAL A 119 -13.63 6.54 9.01
C VAL A 119 -13.05 6.72 10.41
N SER A 120 -13.87 6.53 11.45
CA SER A 120 -13.50 6.73 12.86
C SER A 120 -12.47 5.73 13.40
N LYS A 121 -12.25 4.60 12.71
CA LYS A 121 -11.24 3.60 13.10
C LYS A 121 -9.98 3.68 12.24
N SER A 122 -9.98 4.53 11.21
CA SER A 122 -8.96 4.47 10.18
C SER A 122 -7.57 4.89 10.67
N GLU A 123 -7.48 5.83 11.62
CA GLU A 123 -6.20 6.23 12.21
C GLU A 123 -5.59 5.09 13.03
N GLU A 124 -6.36 4.46 13.91
CA GLU A 124 -5.94 3.32 14.74
C GLU A 124 -5.43 2.17 13.84
N LEU A 125 -6.21 1.79 12.83
CA LEU A 125 -5.84 0.75 11.87
C LEU A 125 -4.55 1.10 11.10
N ALA A 126 -4.34 2.36 10.76
CA ALA A 126 -3.12 2.80 10.09
C ALA A 126 -1.89 2.69 11.01
N ARG A 127 -2.04 3.01 12.30
CA ARG A 127 -0.96 2.84 13.29
C ARG A 127 -0.61 1.37 13.48
N GLU A 128 -1.60 0.50 13.63
CA GLU A 128 -1.37 -0.95 13.68
C GLU A 128 -0.67 -1.48 12.42
N GLN A 129 -1.09 -1.01 11.24
CA GLN A 129 -0.45 -1.38 9.98
C GLN A 129 1.01 -0.95 9.95
N ALA A 130 1.30 0.29 10.38
CA ALA A 130 2.66 0.81 10.43
C ALA A 130 3.54 0.02 11.41
N GLU A 131 3.01 -0.35 12.57
CA GLU A 131 3.70 -1.18 13.56
C GLU A 131 4.03 -2.57 13.02
N LYS A 132 3.08 -3.23 12.34
CA LYS A 132 3.31 -4.54 11.71
C LYS A 132 4.43 -4.48 10.66
N VAL A 133 4.41 -3.48 9.79
CA VAL A 133 5.43 -3.31 8.75
C VAL A 133 6.79 -2.97 9.36
N ALA A 134 6.84 -2.10 10.38
CA ALA A 134 8.07 -1.76 11.07
C ALA A 134 8.66 -2.97 11.82
N ALA A 135 7.83 -3.74 12.52
CA ALA A 135 8.27 -4.94 13.22
C ALA A 135 8.86 -5.98 12.25
N GLU A 136 8.22 -6.18 11.09
CA GLU A 136 8.77 -7.01 10.02
C GLU A 136 10.15 -6.51 9.57
N ILE A 137 10.28 -5.22 9.26
CA ILE A 137 11.56 -4.61 8.83
C ILE A 137 12.65 -4.86 9.87
N ILE A 138 12.37 -4.60 11.15
CA ILE A 138 13.31 -4.78 12.27
C ILE A 138 13.72 -6.26 12.39
N SER A 139 12.75 -7.18 12.34
CA SER A 139 13.03 -8.63 12.43
C SER A 139 13.89 -9.16 11.29
N LEU A 140 13.85 -8.52 10.12
CA LEU A 140 14.68 -8.83 8.96
C LEU A 140 16.01 -8.05 8.94
N GLY A 141 16.38 -7.41 10.06
CA GLY A 141 17.66 -6.70 10.22
C GLY A 141 17.64 -5.26 9.70
N GLY A 142 16.47 -4.63 9.60
CA GLY A 142 16.32 -3.20 9.41
C GLY A 142 16.51 -2.40 10.70
N PRO A 143 16.62 -1.07 10.61
CA PRO A 143 16.83 -0.21 11.77
C PRO A 143 15.56 -0.09 12.63
N VAL A 144 15.72 0.08 13.94
CA VAL A 144 14.60 0.44 14.85
C VAL A 144 14.29 1.93 14.76
N GLU A 145 15.33 2.73 14.62
CA GLU A 145 15.28 4.18 14.49
C GLU A 145 16.10 4.63 13.29
N TYR A 146 15.67 5.71 12.65
CA TYR A 146 16.39 6.35 11.56
C TYR A 146 16.41 7.85 11.83
N ASN A 147 17.60 8.47 11.85
CA ASN A 147 17.77 9.91 12.09
C ASN A 147 16.99 10.48 13.30
N GLY A 148 16.86 9.70 14.38
CA GLY A 148 16.31 10.17 15.65
C GLY A 148 14.79 9.98 15.84
N HIS A 149 14.12 9.23 14.96
CA HIS A 149 12.75 8.76 15.18
C HIS A 149 12.58 7.28 14.88
N LEU A 150 11.57 6.68 15.48
CA LEU A 150 11.18 5.30 15.23
C LEU A 150 10.75 5.13 13.79
N ILE A 151 11.20 4.05 13.15
CA ILE A 151 10.86 3.83 11.74
C ILE A 151 9.36 3.72 11.51
N LYS A 152 8.59 3.23 12.49
CA LYS A 152 7.12 3.08 12.41
C LYS A 152 6.39 4.41 12.17
N ASP A 153 7.01 5.52 12.54
CA ASP A 153 6.45 6.85 12.38
C ASP A 153 6.87 7.51 11.05
N SER A 154 7.69 6.84 10.24
CA SER A 154 8.24 7.41 9.01
C SER A 154 7.24 7.38 7.85
N THR A 155 7.26 8.39 6.98
CA THR A 155 6.42 8.47 5.77
C THR A 155 6.63 7.26 4.85
N VAL A 156 7.86 6.75 4.73
CA VAL A 156 8.19 5.59 3.91
C VAL A 156 7.43 4.32 4.32
N ILE A 157 7.08 4.14 5.61
CA ILE A 157 6.34 2.96 6.07
C ILE A 157 4.96 2.89 5.41
N ALA A 158 4.29 4.04 5.26
CA ALA A 158 3.03 4.07 4.55
C ALA A 158 3.19 3.64 3.09
N LEU A 159 4.24 4.12 2.41
CA LEU A 159 4.55 3.74 1.03
C LEU A 159 4.86 2.24 0.90
N ILE A 160 5.67 1.68 1.79
CA ILE A 160 5.98 0.24 1.84
C ILE A 160 4.70 -0.57 2.07
N ALA A 161 3.84 -0.14 3.01
CA ALA A 161 2.57 -0.80 3.27
C ALA A 161 1.65 -0.79 2.04
N TYR A 162 1.64 0.30 1.26
CA TYR A 162 0.92 0.36 0.00
C TYR A 162 1.48 -0.63 -1.02
N LEU A 163 2.79 -0.61 -1.29
CA LEU A 163 3.41 -1.51 -2.27
C LEU A 163 3.22 -2.98 -1.92
N LYS A 164 3.35 -3.35 -0.65
CA LYS A 164 3.09 -4.71 -0.18
C LYS A 164 1.67 -5.20 -0.45
N ARG A 165 0.69 -4.30 -0.58
CA ARG A 165 -0.71 -4.63 -0.89
C ARG A 165 -0.96 -4.74 -2.41
N VAL A 166 -0.24 -3.98 -3.24
CA VAL A 166 -0.48 -3.91 -4.69
C VAL A 166 -0.36 -5.29 -5.34
N GLY A 167 -1.45 -5.72 -6.00
CA GLY A 167 -1.52 -6.99 -6.72
C GLY A 167 -1.87 -8.21 -5.89
N THR A 168 -2.02 -8.07 -4.57
CA THR A 168 -2.32 -9.21 -3.68
C THR A 168 -3.80 -9.58 -3.67
N ASP A 169 -4.68 -8.60 -3.89
CA ASP A 169 -6.13 -8.77 -3.72
C ASP A 169 -6.74 -9.79 -4.69
N LEU A 170 -6.14 -9.98 -5.88
CA LEU A 170 -6.56 -10.97 -6.86
C LEU A 170 -6.43 -12.42 -6.37
N PHE A 171 -5.54 -12.68 -5.41
CA PHE A 171 -5.20 -14.02 -4.92
C PHE A 171 -5.72 -14.29 -3.51
N LYS A 172 -6.41 -13.32 -2.90
CA LYS A 172 -7.05 -13.52 -1.60
C LYS A 172 -8.30 -14.37 -1.80
N THR A 173 -8.43 -15.40 -0.98
CA THR A 173 -9.70 -16.12 -0.84
C THR A 173 -10.74 -15.16 -0.27
N GLU A 174 -11.91 -15.10 -0.88
CA GLU A 174 -13.02 -14.30 -0.33
C GLU A 174 -13.34 -14.79 1.09
N GLU A 175 -13.27 -13.87 2.07
CA GLU A 175 -13.89 -14.13 3.37
C GLU A 175 -15.41 -14.20 3.15
N PRO A 176 -16.10 -15.20 3.73
CA PRO A 176 -17.54 -15.34 3.53
C PRO A 176 -18.23 -14.05 3.94
N ALA A 177 -19.02 -13.50 3.02
CA ALA A 177 -19.74 -12.25 3.24
C ALA A 177 -20.53 -12.32 4.55
N VAL A 178 -20.30 -11.37 5.46
CA VAL A 178 -21.20 -11.17 6.60
C VAL A 178 -22.57 -10.82 6.00
N PRO A 179 -23.62 -11.62 6.24
CA PRO A 179 -24.91 -11.38 5.60
C PRO A 179 -25.43 -10.01 5.99
N ALA A 180 -25.69 -9.17 4.99
CA ALA A 180 -26.32 -7.87 5.18
C ALA A 180 -27.74 -8.09 5.74
N GLY A 181 -27.98 -7.68 6.98
CA GLY A 181 -29.34 -7.58 7.54
C GLY A 181 -29.68 -8.52 8.69
N GLN A 182 -28.89 -8.54 9.76
CA GLN A 182 -29.44 -8.82 11.09
C GLN A 182 -29.17 -7.63 12.01
N THR A 183 -30.06 -6.64 11.92
CA THR A 183 -30.31 -5.75 13.05
C THR A 183 -30.78 -6.65 14.19
N ALA A 184 -29.97 -6.80 15.23
CA ALA A 184 -30.40 -7.45 16.46
C ALA A 184 -31.56 -6.64 17.04
N THR A 185 -32.78 -7.10 16.80
CA THR A 185 -33.97 -6.62 17.50
C THR A 185 -33.73 -6.89 18.99
N PRO A 186 -33.85 -5.89 19.88
CA PRO A 186 -33.79 -6.17 21.30
C PRO A 186 -34.98 -7.06 21.64
N VAL A 187 -34.71 -8.26 22.16
CA VAL A 187 -35.75 -9.13 22.71
C VAL A 187 -36.31 -8.40 23.93
N ALA A 188 -37.47 -7.78 23.75
CA ALA A 188 -38.23 -7.19 24.83
C ALA A 188 -38.57 -8.30 25.83
N GLY A 189 -38.13 -8.12 27.08
CA GLY A 189 -38.51 -8.98 28.19
C GLY A 189 -40.02 -8.95 28.38
N ILE A 190 -40.59 -10.11 28.67
CA ILE A 190 -41.93 -10.23 29.25
C ILE A 190 -41.78 -11.05 30.53
N GLN A 191 -42.37 -10.49 31.59
CA GLN A 191 -42.46 -10.97 32.97
C GLN A 191 -43.11 -12.35 33.09
#